data_AF-A0A976GS22-F1
#
_entry.id   AF-A0A976GS22-F1
#
_cell.length_a   1.000
_cell.length_b   1.000
_cell.length_c   1.000
_cell.angle_alpha   90.00
_cell.angle_beta   90.00
_cell.angle_gamma   90.00
#
_symmetry.space_group_name_H-M   'P 1'
#
loop_
_entity.id
_entity.type
_entity.pdbx_description
1 polymer ?
#
loop_
_entity_poly.entity_id
_entity_poly.type
_entity_poly.pdbx_seq_one_letter_code
_entity_poly.pdbx_strand_id
1 'polypeptide(L)'
;VWNRKEELYRLYVLGVAQKNVQRLIIFETILLLIIALPFSFLLSYGSIVYFQVYGLDLVFWNKALSTWGYDAKIYPFLSYQYYYYTFLLAFLTALLAGFLVSRNIFKLDSK
;
A
#
# COMPACT_ATOMS: atom_id res chain seq x y z
N VAL A 1 -15.88 -6.49 4.01
CA VAL A 1 -15.85 -6.31 2.52
C VAL A 1 -17.11 -6.84 1.85
N TRP A 2 -17.62 -8.02 2.23
CA TRP A 2 -18.82 -8.61 1.62
C TRP A 2 -20.07 -7.72 1.73
N ASN A 3 -20.41 -7.29 2.96
CA ASN A 3 -21.55 -6.40 3.23
C ASN A 3 -21.53 -5.09 2.42
N ARG A 4 -20.33 -4.56 2.14
CA ARG A 4 -20.15 -3.32 1.38
C ARG A 4 -20.45 -3.52 -0.10
N LYS A 5 -20.06 -4.65 -0.68
CA LYS A 5 -20.36 -4.96 -2.08
C LYS A 5 -21.86 -5.06 -2.30
N GLU A 6 -22.57 -5.70 -1.37
CA GLU A 6 -24.02 -5.81 -1.38
C GLU A 6 -24.70 -4.44 -1.23
N GLU A 7 -24.19 -3.56 -0.38
CA GLU A 7 -24.70 -2.20 -0.23
C GLU A 7 -24.56 -1.36 -1.50
N LEU A 8 -23.37 -1.37 -2.12
CA LEU A 8 -23.11 -0.66 -3.37
C LEU A 8 -23.94 -1.23 -4.54
N TYR A 9 -24.16 -2.55 -4.54
CA TYR A 9 -25.04 -3.20 -5.50
C TYR A 9 -26.51 -2.79 -5.29
N ARG A 10 -27.00 -2.73 -4.05
CA ARG A 10 -28.35 -2.21 -3.76
C ARG A 10 -28.53 -0.79 -4.27
N LEU A 11 -27.54 0.09 -4.10
CA LEU A 11 -27.59 1.46 -4.67
C LEU A 11 -27.68 1.45 -6.20
N TYR A 12 -26.97 0.54 -6.85
CA TYR A 12 -27.05 0.37 -8.30
C TYR A 12 -28.45 -0.10 -8.75
N VAL A 13 -29.03 -1.10 -8.07
CA VAL A 13 -30.39 -1.60 -8.33
C VAL A 13 -31.46 -0.52 -8.09
N LEU A 14 -31.23 0.40 -7.16
CA LEU A 14 -32.10 1.56 -6.90
C LEU A 14 -32.02 2.67 -7.96
N GLY A 15 -31.26 2.47 -9.05
CA GLY A 15 -31.22 3.36 -10.21
C GLY A 15 -30.03 4.32 -10.25
N VAL A 16 -29.06 4.18 -9.34
CA VAL A 16 -27.82 4.97 -9.43
C VAL A 16 -26.99 4.48 -10.63
N ALA A 17 -26.63 5.39 -11.54
CA ALA A 17 -25.83 5.05 -12.71
C ALA A 17 -24.49 4.37 -12.34
N GLN A 18 -24.07 3.36 -13.10
CA GLN A 18 -22.81 2.62 -12.87
C GLN A 18 -21.60 3.55 -12.71
N LYS A 19 -21.53 4.62 -13.53
CA LYS A 19 -20.46 5.62 -13.47
C LYS A 19 -20.41 6.37 -12.14
N ASN A 20 -21.55 6.59 -11.49
CA ASN A 20 -21.62 7.30 -10.21
C ASN A 20 -21.09 6.42 -9.07
N VAL A 21 -21.47 5.14 -9.05
CA VAL A 21 -20.93 4.16 -8.09
C VAL A 21 -19.42 3.95 -8.31
N GLN A 22 -18.95 3.91 -9.56
CA GLN A 22 -17.51 3.83 -9.85
C GLN A 22 -16.74 5.04 -9.32
N ARG A 23 -17.28 6.24 -9.50
CA ARG A 23 -16.69 7.49 -8.98
C ARG A 23 -16.65 7.50 -7.46
N LEU A 24 -17.69 7.00 -6.78
CA LEU A 24 -17.74 6.90 -5.33
C LEU A 24 -16.58 6.07 -4.77
N ILE A 25 -16.31 4.90 -5.36
CA ILE A 25 -15.23 4.00 -4.92
C ILE A 25 -13.85 4.63 -5.14
N ILE A 26 -13.66 5.28 -6.29
CA ILE A 26 -12.40 5.98 -6.60
C ILE A 26 -12.19 7.14 -5.62
N PHE A 27 -13.24 7.91 -5.33
CA PHE A 27 -13.17 9.03 -4.39
C PHE A 27 -12.78 8.56 -2.99
N GLU A 28 -13.39 7.50 -2.49
CA GLU A 28 -12.99 6.91 -1.21
C GLU A 28 -11.54 6.41 -1.21
N THR A 29 -11.11 5.77 -2.30
CA THR A 29 -9.71 5.30 -2.42
C THR A 29 -8.75 6.49 -2.32
N ILE A 30 -9.10 7.63 -2.93
CA ILE A 30 -8.32 8.87 -2.84
C ILE A 30 -8.33 9.42 -1.42
N LEU A 31 -9.48 9.46 -0.73
CA LEU A 31 -9.56 9.90 0.66
C LEU A 31 -8.69 9.05 1.59
N LEU A 32 -8.73 7.72 1.40
CA LEU A 32 -7.88 6.80 2.14
C LEU A 32 -6.39 7.04 1.84
N LEU A 33 -6.03 7.31 0.58
CA LEU A 33 -4.65 7.62 0.20
C LEU A 33 -4.15 8.91 0.86
N ILE A 34 -4.98 9.95 0.94
CA ILE A 34 -4.58 11.22 1.59
C ILE A 34 -4.16 11.00 3.04
N ILE A 35 -4.76 10.04 3.74
CA ILE A 35 -4.43 9.72 5.14
C ILE A 35 -3.29 8.68 5.20
N ALA A 36 -3.32 7.67 4.35
CA ALA A 36 -2.36 6.58 4.36
C ALA A 36 -0.95 7.02 3.92
N LEU A 37 -0.83 7.94 2.95
CA LEU A 37 0.45 8.42 2.44
C LEU A 37 1.32 9.13 3.51
N PRO A 38 0.84 10.14 4.24
CA PRO A 38 1.63 10.76 5.30
C PRO A 38 1.92 9.80 6.44
N PHE A 39 0.96 8.92 6.78
CA PHE A 39 1.15 7.90 7.81
C PHE A 39 2.26 6.91 7.43
N SER A 40 2.25 6.43 6.19
CA SER A 40 3.27 5.53 5.65
C SER A 40 4.64 6.19 5.62
N PHE A 41 4.71 7.46 5.19
CA PHE A 41 5.96 8.22 5.17
C PHE A 41 6.55 8.37 6.58
N LEU A 42 5.74 8.77 7.57
CA LEU A 42 6.16 8.89 8.96
C LEU A 42 6.66 7.56 9.53
N LEU A 43 5.93 6.47 9.26
CA LEU A 43 6.29 5.14 9.75
C LEU A 43 7.60 4.64 9.12
N SER A 44 7.79 4.87 7.82
CA SER A 44 9.00 4.48 7.09
C SER A 44 10.21 5.29 7.57
N TYR A 45 10.07 6.61 7.68
CA TYR A 45 11.12 7.49 8.18
C TYR A 45 11.52 7.13 9.61
N GLY A 46 10.55 6.94 10.51
CA GLY A 46 10.81 6.54 11.90
C GLY A 46 11.51 5.19 12.00
N SER A 47 11.11 4.21 11.19
CA SER A 47 11.76 2.90 11.15
C SER A 47 13.22 3.02 10.72
N ILE A 48 13.51 3.79 9.67
CA ILE A 48 14.88 3.93 9.15
C ILE A 48 15.78 4.66 10.15
N VAL A 49 15.31 5.76 10.75
CA VAL A 49 16.07 6.47 11.80
C VAL A 49 16.35 5.55 12.99
N TYR A 50 15.37 4.76 13.41
CA TYR A 50 15.57 3.79 14.49
C TYR A 50 16.64 2.76 14.14
N PHE A 51 16.55 2.11 12.97
CA PHE A 51 17.51 1.10 12.55
C PHE A 51 18.90 1.68 12.17
N GLN A 52 19.00 2.96 11.84
CA GLN A 52 20.29 3.64 11.67
C GLN A 52 21.03 3.81 13.00
N VAL A 53 20.33 4.05 14.11
CA VAL A 53 20.96 4.23 15.43
C VAL A 53 21.28 2.89 16.09
N TYR A 54 20.34 1.94 16.06
CA TYR A 54 20.51 0.66 16.76
C TYR A 54 21.25 -0.40 15.91
N GLY A 55 21.31 -0.21 14.59
CA GLY A 55 21.80 -1.21 13.64
C GLY A 55 20.84 -2.39 13.51
N LEU A 56 20.86 -3.06 12.35
CA LEU A 56 20.22 -4.37 12.20
C LEU A 56 21.20 -5.45 12.67
N ASP A 57 20.97 -5.97 13.87
CA ASP A 57 21.76 -7.07 14.44
C ASP A 57 21.32 -8.41 13.85
N LEU A 58 22.05 -8.90 12.86
CA LEU A 58 21.84 -10.17 12.18
C LEU A 58 22.68 -11.30 12.82
N VAL A 59 22.91 -11.23 14.12
CA VAL A 59 23.75 -12.19 14.87
C VAL A 59 23.27 -13.65 14.67
N PHE A 60 21.97 -13.87 14.47
CA PHE A 60 21.41 -15.19 14.16
C PHE A 60 21.86 -15.75 12.79
N TRP A 61 22.14 -14.88 11.82
CA TRP A 61 22.57 -15.23 10.45
C TRP A 61 24.09 -15.14 10.26
N ASN A 62 24.85 -14.89 11.33
CA ASN A 62 26.28 -14.59 11.29
C ASN A 62 27.08 -15.68 10.57
N LYS A 63 26.73 -16.96 10.75
CA LYS A 63 27.40 -18.09 10.09
C LYS A 63 27.25 -18.10 8.56
N ALA A 64 26.14 -17.55 8.05
CA ALA A 64 25.86 -17.42 6.62
C ALA A 64 26.43 -16.12 6.03
N LEU A 65 26.52 -15.06 6.84
CA LEU A 65 27.14 -13.79 6.45
C LEU A 65 28.67 -13.87 6.47
N SER A 66 29.25 -14.59 7.44
CA SER A 66 30.70 -14.77 7.59
C SER A 66 31.32 -15.56 6.45
N THR A 67 30.60 -16.52 5.86
CA THR A 67 31.06 -17.25 4.66
C THR A 67 31.14 -16.34 3.43
N TRP A 68 30.45 -15.20 3.45
CA TRP A 68 30.47 -14.18 2.40
C TRP A 68 31.33 -12.97 2.79
N GLY A 69 31.98 -13.00 3.97
CA GLY A 69 32.87 -11.93 4.46
C GLY A 69 32.15 -10.70 5.01
N TYR A 70 30.85 -10.76 5.30
CA TYR A 70 30.07 -9.64 5.80
C TYR A 70 29.94 -9.63 7.32
N ASP A 71 29.94 -8.42 7.90
CA ASP A 71 29.71 -8.19 9.33
C ASP A 71 28.22 -8.37 9.70
N ALA A 72 27.95 -8.83 10.91
CA ALA A 72 26.59 -9.16 11.38
C ALA A 72 25.76 -7.92 11.72
N LYS A 73 26.35 -6.72 11.76
CA LYS A 73 25.64 -5.45 11.95
C LYS A 73 25.54 -4.69 10.63
N ILE A 74 24.31 -4.51 10.15
CA ILE A 74 24.05 -3.75 8.92
C ILE A 74 23.30 -2.46 9.27
N TYR A 75 23.81 -1.33 8.79
CA TYR A 75 23.16 -0.03 8.94
C TYR A 75 22.41 0.32 7.64
N PRO A 76 21.07 0.42 7.67
CA PRO A 76 20.32 0.76 6.47
C PRO A 76 20.55 2.22 6.08
N PHE A 77 21.15 2.44 4.91
CA PHE A 77 21.26 3.74 4.28
C PHE A 77 20.34 3.79 3.05
N LEU A 78 19.34 4.68 3.08
CA LEU A 78 18.41 4.86 1.98
C LEU A 78 18.57 6.26 1.40
N SER A 79 18.95 6.35 0.12
CA SER A 79 18.98 7.63 -0.60
C SER A 79 17.56 8.17 -0.80
N TYR A 80 17.40 9.50 -0.78
CA TYR A 80 16.13 10.19 -0.99
C TYR A 80 15.40 9.78 -2.28
N GLN A 81 16.14 9.38 -3.32
CA GLN A 81 15.54 8.89 -4.57
C GLN A 81 14.70 7.64 -4.37
N TYR A 82 15.13 6.71 -3.51
CA TYR A 82 14.39 5.48 -3.25
C TYR A 82 13.10 5.75 -2.47
N TYR A 83 13.10 6.71 -1.53
CA TYR A 83 11.86 7.15 -0.87
C TYR A 83 10.81 7.62 -1.88
N TYR A 84 11.23 8.43 -2.85
CA TYR A 84 10.34 8.93 -3.89
C TYR A 84 9.78 7.80 -4.76
N TYR A 85 10.64 6.89 -5.23
CA TYR A 85 10.19 5.78 -6.09
C TYR A 85 9.25 4.82 -5.37
N THR A 86 9.56 4.42 -4.14
CA THR A 86 8.71 3.52 -3.36
C THR A 86 7.35 4.15 -3.06
N PHE A 87 7.34 5.44 -2.71
CA PHE A 87 6.10 6.17 -2.47
C PHE A 87 5.24 6.28 -3.73
N LEU A 88 5.85 6.63 -4.87
CA LEU A 88 5.16 6.76 -6.15
C LEU A 88 4.60 5.41 -6.63
N LEU A 89 5.35 4.32 -6.48
CA LEU A 89 4.88 2.96 -6.78
C LEU A 89 3.71 2.54 -5.88
N ALA A 90 3.80 2.77 -4.57
CA ALA A 90 2.73 2.45 -3.63
C ALA A 90 1.45 3.24 -3.95
N PHE A 91 1.59 4.52 -4.30
CA PHE A 91 0.47 5.36 -4.72
C PHE A 91 -0.20 4.85 -6.00
N LEU A 92 0.59 4.56 -7.04
CA LEU A 92 0.07 4.07 -8.32
C LEU A 92 -0.61 2.70 -8.17
N THR A 93 -0.01 1.79 -7.40
CA THR A 93 -0.59 0.45 -7.17
C THR A 93 -1.92 0.53 -6.42
N ALA A 94 -2.03 1.41 -5.41
CA ALA A 94 -3.29 1.62 -4.69
C ALA A 94 -4.39 2.24 -5.58
N LEU A 95 -4.04 3.23 -6.42
CA LEU A 95 -4.98 3.79 -7.39
C LEU A 95 -5.45 2.74 -8.41
N LEU A 96 -4.51 1.96 -8.96
CA LEU A 96 -4.83 0.89 -9.91
C LEU A 96 -5.72 -0.18 -9.26
N ALA A 97 -5.45 -0.54 -8.01
CA ALA A 97 -6.28 -1.49 -7.25
C ALA A 97 -7.72 -0.97 -7.09
N GLY A 98 -7.90 0.29 -6.68
CA GLY A 98 -9.22 0.92 -6.57
C GLY A 98 -9.98 0.92 -7.90
N PHE A 99 -9.27 1.22 -9.00
CA PHE A 99 -9.85 1.17 -10.34
C PHE A 99 -10.26 -0.24 -10.77
N LEU A 100 -9.44 -1.25 -10.50
CA LEU A 100 -9.75 -2.65 -10.82
C LEU A 100 -10.96 -3.16 -10.03
N VAL A 101 -11.02 -2.88 -8.73
CA VAL A 101 -12.15 -3.26 -7.87
C VAL A 101 -13.45 -2.62 -8.35
N SER A 102 -13.40 -1.33 -8.70
CA SER A 102 -14.54 -0.57 -9.23
C SER A 102 -15.15 -1.20 -10.50
N ARG A 103 -14.31 -1.72 -11.41
CA ARG A 103 -14.77 -2.42 -12.62
C ARG A 103 -15.36 -3.80 -12.33
N ASN A 104 -14.83 -4.51 -11.32
CA ASN A 104 -15.22 -5.88 -11.02
C ASN A 104 -16.59 -5.99 -10.33
N ILE A 105 -17.10 -4.92 -9.71
CA ILE A 105 -18.41 -4.94 -9.03
C ILE A 105 -19.56 -5.22 -10.00
N PHE A 106 -19.52 -4.66 -11.21
CA PHE A 106 -20.59 -4.84 -12.20
C PHE A 106 -20.50 -6.17 -12.96
N LYS A 107 -19.39 -6.91 -12.82
CA LYS A 107 -19.22 -8.24 -13.44
C LYS A 107 -19.80 -9.36 -12.59
N LEU A 108 -20.09 -9.11 -11.31
CA LEU A 108 -20.62 -10.11 -10.38
C LEU A 108 -22.13 -10.39 -10.59
N ASP A 109 -22.84 -9.56 -11.35
CA ASP A 109 -24.28 -9.66 -11.63
C ASP A 109 -24.63 -10.55 -12.84
N SER A 110 -23.62 -11.12 -13.50
CA SER A 110 -23.77 -11.98 -14.69
C SER A 110 -23.79 -13.48 -14.36
N LYS A 111 -23.88 -13.88 -13.08
CA LYS A 111 -23.92 -15.28 -12.65
C LYS A 111 -25.04 -15.53 -11.65
#